data_AF-A0A850PB22-F1
#
_entry.id   AF-A0A850PB22-F1
#
_cell.length_a   1.000
_cell.length_b   1.000
_cell.length_c   1.000
_cell.angle_alpha   90.00
_cell.angle_beta   90.00
_cell.angle_gamma   90.00
#
_symmetry.space_group_name_H-M   'P 1'
#
loop_
_entity.id
_entity.type
_entity.pdbx_description
1 polymer ?
#
loop_
_entity_poly.entity_id
_entity_poly.type
_entity_poly.pdbx_seq_one_letter_code
_entity_poly.pdbx_strand_id
1 'polypeptide(L)'
;MRLIFMGTPAFSVPALQALHTAGHEIAAVYSQPPRPAGRGQAVHPSPVHQAALDLGVEVRTPRRVRTDAAEHAAFAALRADAAVVVAY
;
A
#
# COMPACT_ATOMS: atom_id res chain seq x y z
N MET A 1 -16.13 6.45 -0.29
CA MET A 1 -15.83 5.03 -0.51
C MET A 1 -14.71 4.63 0.41
N ARG A 2 -14.74 3.40 0.91
CA ARG A 2 -13.66 2.74 1.63
C ARG A 2 -12.80 2.00 0.63
N LEU A 3 -11.54 2.40 0.49
CA LEU A 3 -10.63 1.92 -0.56
C LEU A 3 -9.44 1.19 0.03
N ILE A 4 -8.92 0.22 -0.71
CA ILE A 4 -7.56 -0.28 -0.55
C ILE A 4 -6.73 0.31 -1.69
N PHE A 5 -5.54 0.82 -1.39
CA PHE A 5 -4.60 1.26 -2.41
C PHE A 5 -3.44 0.27 -2.51
N MET A 6 -3.06 -0.13 -3.73
CA MET A 6 -1.97 -1.06 -3.96
C MET A 6 -0.96 -0.45 -4.92
N GLY A 7 0.26 -0.18 -4.46
CA GLY A 7 1.32 0.39 -5.28
C GLY A 7 2.66 0.41 -4.58
N THR A 8 3.75 0.45 -5.35
CA THR A 8 5.11 0.43 -4.81
C THR A 8 5.95 1.66 -5.16
N PRO A 9 6.07 2.08 -6.44
CA PRO A 9 7.03 3.11 -6.86
C PRO A 9 6.51 4.54 -6.62
N ALA A 10 7.40 5.52 -6.74
CA ALA A 10 7.08 6.94 -6.59
C ALA A 10 5.98 7.41 -7.57
N PHE A 11 5.88 6.78 -8.74
CA PHE A 11 4.81 7.04 -9.72
C PHE A 11 3.40 6.86 -9.15
N SER A 12 3.23 5.98 -8.16
CA SER A 12 1.93 5.67 -7.55
C SER A 12 1.56 6.63 -6.42
N VAL A 13 2.51 7.39 -5.89
CA VAL A 13 2.29 8.29 -4.72
C VAL A 13 1.26 9.39 -5.02
N PRO A 14 1.31 10.11 -6.17
CA PRO A 14 0.30 11.13 -6.48
C PRO A 14 -1.12 10.57 -6.51
N ALA A 15 -1.31 9.33 -6.97
CA ALA A 15 -2.62 8.69 -6.99
C ALA A 15 -3.15 8.40 -5.57
N LEU A 16 -2.29 7.89 -4.67
CA LEU A 16 -2.65 7.69 -3.26
C LEU A 16 -3.06 9.01 -2.60
N GLN A 17 -2.24 10.06 -2.77
CA GLN A 17 -2.50 11.39 -2.19
C GLN A 17 -3.77 12.03 -2.75
N ALA A 18 -4.04 11.86 -4.04
CA ALA A 18 -5.25 12.36 -4.68
C ALA A 18 -6.51 11.67 -4.13
N LEU A 19 -6.49 10.35 -3.97
CA LEU A 19 -7.62 9.60 -3.39
C LEU A 19 -7.87 9.99 -1.93
N HIS A 20 -6.82 10.17 -1.14
CA HIS A 20 -6.94 10.64 0.24
C HIS A 20 -7.50 12.07 0.32
N THR A 21 -6.96 12.99 -0.49
CA THR A 21 -7.43 14.39 -0.57
C THR A 21 -8.88 14.49 -1.04
N ALA A 22 -9.33 13.59 -1.92
CA ALA A 22 -10.71 13.51 -2.38
C ALA A 22 -11.70 13.03 -1.29
N GLY A 23 -11.22 12.72 -0.08
CA GLY A 23 -12.05 12.33 1.06
C GLY A 23 -12.48 10.86 1.04
N HIS A 24 -11.79 10.01 0.28
CA HIS A 24 -11.98 8.57 0.40
C HIS A 24 -11.33 8.04 1.68
N GLU A 25 -11.97 7.06 2.32
CA GLU A 25 -11.38 6.36 3.45
C GLU A 25 -10.40 5.31 2.91
N ILE A 26 -9.10 5.50 3.09
CA ILE A 26 -8.11 4.50 2.71
C ILE A 26 -7.95 3.51 3.87
N ALA A 27 -8.55 2.33 3.75
CA ALA A 27 -8.57 1.32 4.81
C ALA A 27 -7.18 0.70 5.04
N ALA A 28 -6.43 0.48 3.96
CA ALA A 28 -5.04 0.02 4.02
C ALA A 28 -4.32 0.34 2.71
N VAL A 29 -2.99 0.45 2.79
CA VAL A 29 -2.09 0.55 1.65
C VAL A 29 -1.26 -0.73 1.55
N TYR A 30 -1.26 -1.35 0.39
CA TYR A 30 -0.41 -2.50 0.06
C TYR A 30 0.77 -2.03 -0.77
N SER A 31 1.97 -2.37 -0.32
CA SER A 31 3.21 -2.12 -1.05
C SER A 31 4.11 -3.36 -1.02
N GLN A 32 5.09 -3.44 -1.91
CA GLN A 32 6.10 -4.49 -1.79
C GLN A 32 6.90 -4.34 -0.48
N PRO A 33 7.37 -5.45 0.11
CA PRO A 33 8.25 -5.42 1.28
C PRO A 33 9.44 -4.49 1.05
N PRO A 34 9.90 -3.73 2.06
CA PRO A 34 11.17 -3.04 2.01
C PRO A 34 12.27 -3.99 1.54
N ARG A 35 13.04 -3.57 0.54
CA ARG A 35 14.18 -4.32 0.01
C ARG A 35 15.44 -3.48 0.14
N PRO A 36 16.61 -4.10 0.37
CA PRO A 36 17.88 -3.40 0.31
C PRO A 36 18.05 -2.66 -1.02
N ALA A 37 18.45 -1.38 -0.95
CA ALA A 37 18.69 -0.57 -2.14
C ALA A 37 19.94 0.31 -1.96
N GLY A 38 20.53 0.73 -3.09
CA GLY A 38 21.68 1.63 -3.11
C GLY A 38 22.99 1.03 -2.58
N ARG A 39 24.01 1.89 -2.44
CA ARG A 39 25.32 1.52 -1.87
C ARG A 39 25.17 1.39 -0.35
N GLY A 40 25.53 0.23 0.20
CA GLY A 40 25.39 -0.06 1.64
C GLY A 40 24.13 -0.84 2.02
N GLN A 41 23.25 -1.15 1.07
CA GLN A 41 22.12 -2.07 1.27
C GLN A 41 21.18 -1.71 2.43
N ALA A 42 21.05 -0.42 2.74
CA ALA A 42 20.10 0.03 3.74
C ALA A 42 18.67 -0.33 3.30
N VAL A 43 17.87 -0.76 4.27
CA VAL A 43 16.47 -1.13 4.04
C VAL A 43 15.63 0.13 4.15
N HIS A 44 15.03 0.53 3.04
CA HIS A 44 14.15 1.69 2.98
C HIS A 44 12.70 1.26 2.70
N PRO A 45 11.71 1.90 3.33
CA PRO A 45 10.32 1.83 2.86
C PRO A 45 10.25 2.21 1.38
N SER A 46 9.31 1.61 0.64
CA SER A 46 9.02 2.10 -0.71
C SER A 46 8.43 3.52 -0.65
N PRO A 47 8.45 4.27 -1.77
CA PRO A 47 7.81 5.57 -1.83
C PRO A 47 6.33 5.57 -1.40
N VAL A 48 5.54 4.57 -1.83
CA VAL A 48 4.13 4.43 -1.41
C VAL A 48 4.01 4.06 0.07
N HIS A 49 4.89 3.21 0.58
CA HIS A 49 4.90 2.86 2.00
C HIS A 49 5.12 4.13 2.84
N GLN A 50 6.14 4.92 2.52
CA GLN A 50 6.43 6.15 3.26
C GLN A 50 5.25 7.14 3.19
N ALA A 51 4.71 7.36 1.99
CA ALA A 51 3.56 8.24 1.82
C ALA A 51 2.33 7.79 2.63
N ALA A 52 2.09 6.48 2.75
CA ALA A 52 1.00 5.95 3.56
C ALA A 52 1.22 6.16 5.06
N LEU A 53 2.45 6.00 5.55
CA LEU A 53 2.81 6.33 6.93
C LEU A 53 2.60 7.81 7.23
N ASP A 54 3.00 8.70 6.30
CA ASP A 54 2.84 10.15 6.44
C ASP A 54 1.34 10.56 6.50
N LEU A 55 0.46 9.78 5.85
CA LEU A 55 -1.00 9.95 5.89
C LEU A 55 -1.66 9.24 7.09
N GLY A 56 -0.90 8.54 7.93
CA GLY A 56 -1.42 7.79 9.07
C GLY A 56 -2.26 6.55 8.69
N VAL A 57 -2.02 5.98 7.50
CA VAL A 57 -2.77 4.83 6.98
C VAL A 57 -2.01 3.53 7.24
N GLU A 58 -2.73 2.45 7.60
CA GLU A 58 -2.15 1.12 7.77
C GLU A 58 -1.42 0.67 6.51
N VAL A 59 -0.16 0.22 6.66
CA VAL A 59 0.63 -0.34 5.56
C VAL A 59 0.81 -1.84 5.71
N ARG A 60 0.48 -2.57 4.65
CA ARG A 60 0.62 -4.02 4.55
C ARG A 60 1.65 -4.37 3.48
N THR A 61 2.56 -5.29 3.79
CA THR A 61 3.66 -5.68 2.89
C THR A 61 3.80 -7.19 2.71
N PRO A 62 2.72 -7.90 2.30
CA PRO A 62 2.78 -9.34 2.11
C PRO A 62 3.80 -9.72 1.03
N ARG A 63 4.56 -10.79 1.27
CA ARG A 63 5.53 -11.31 0.29
C ARG A 63 4.85 -11.97 -0.92
N ARG A 64 3.66 -12.53 -0.72
CA ARG A 64 2.90 -13.28 -1.73
C ARG A 64 1.40 -13.06 -1.51
N VAL A 65 0.79 -12.08 -2.16
CA VAL A 65 -0.67 -11.86 -2.04
C VAL A 65 -1.45 -13.07 -2.54
N ARG A 66 -1.12 -13.59 -3.73
CA ARG A 66 -1.93 -14.61 -4.44
C ARG A 66 -2.12 -15.94 -3.69
N THR A 67 -1.21 -16.30 -2.80
CA THR A 67 -1.17 -17.64 -2.19
C THR A 67 -1.23 -17.59 -0.66
N ASP A 68 -1.51 -16.43 -0.08
CA ASP A 68 -1.54 -16.24 1.36
C ASP A 68 -2.98 -16.15 1.84
N ALA A 69 -3.49 -17.26 2.38
CA ALA A 69 -4.87 -17.35 2.87
C ALA A 69 -5.14 -16.44 4.07
N ALA A 70 -4.14 -16.21 4.92
CA ALA A 70 -4.28 -15.30 6.05
C ALA A 70 -4.36 -13.85 5.54
N GLU A 71 -3.58 -13.49 4.52
CA GLU A 71 -3.65 -12.19 3.88
C GLU A 71 -4.99 -11.99 3.16
N HIS A 72 -5.52 -13.00 2.47
CA HIS A 72 -6.85 -12.91 1.86
C HIS A 72 -7.94 -12.65 2.91
N ALA A 73 -7.89 -13.32 4.06
CA ALA A 73 -8.83 -13.09 5.15
C ALA A 73 -8.72 -11.68 5.72
N ALA A 74 -7.49 -11.20 5.95
CA ALA A 74 -7.24 -9.83 6.40
C ALA A 74 -7.73 -8.80 5.36
N PHE A 75 -7.45 -9.01 4.08
CA PHE A 75 -7.92 -8.17 2.98
C PHE A 75 -9.44 -8.08 2.95
N ALA A 76 -10.14 -9.21 3.08
CA ALA A 76 -11.60 -9.24 3.13
C ALA A 76 -12.16 -8.54 4.38
N ALA A 77 -11.49 -8.67 5.53
CA ALA A 77 -11.88 -8.03 6.78
C ALA A 77 -11.78 -6.49 6.74
N LEU A 78 -11.00 -5.93 5.81
CA LEU A 78 -10.96 -4.49 5.57
C LEU A 78 -12.27 -3.95 5.00
N ARG A 79 -13.17 -4.79 4.46
CA ARG A 79 -14.50 -4.41 3.94
C ARG A 79 -14.46 -3.21 2.98
N ALA A 80 -13.44 -3.16 2.13
CA ALA A 80 -13.31 -2.09 1.14
C ALA A 80 -14.31 -2.26 0.00
N ASP A 81 -14.80 -1.13 -0.53
CA ASP A 81 -15.67 -1.07 -1.71
C ASP A 81 -14.91 -1.42 -2.99
N ALA A 82 -13.63 -1.03 -3.05
CA ALA A 82 -12.76 -1.26 -4.20
C ALA A 82 -11.28 -1.27 -3.80
N ALA A 83 -10.47 -1.92 -4.65
CA ALA A 83 -9.01 -1.85 -4.60
C ALA A 83 -8.47 -1.10 -5.82
N VAL A 84 -7.68 -0.06 -5.59
CA VAL A 84 -7.02 0.73 -6.63
C VAL A 84 -5.59 0.26 -6.79
N VAL A 85 -5.27 -0.34 -7.93
CA VAL A 85 -3.95 -0.92 -8.21
C VAL A 85 -3.18 -0.02 -9.17
N VAL A 86 -2.04 0.50 -8.73
CA VAL A 86 -1.16 1.38 -9.52
C VAL A 86 0.28 0.93 -9.33
N ALA A 87 0.84 0.23 -10.33
CA ALA A 87 2.21 -0.28 -10.32
C ALA A 87 2.58 -1.03 -9.01
N TYR A 88 1.77 -2.04 -8.65
CA TYR A 88 1.95 -2.87 -7.45
C TYR A 88 2.96 -4.01 -7.67
#